data_AF-A0A7J6F1W4-F1
#
_entry.id   AF-A0A7J6F1W4-F1
#
_cell.length_a   1.000
_cell.length_b   1.000
_cell.length_c   1.000
_cell.angle_alpha   90.00
_cell.angle_beta   90.00
_cell.angle_gamma   90.00
#
_symmetry.space_group_name_H-M   'P 1'
#
loop_
_entity.id
_entity.type
_entity.pdbx_description
1 polymer ?
#
loop_
_entity_poly.entity_id
_entity_poly.type
_entity_poly.pdbx_seq_one_letter_code
_entity_poly.pdbx_strand_id
1 'polypeptide(L)'
;MGMYPPGTTIRTLTCSYCNIEQPPRAKHCHDCDKCVLQFDHHCVWLGTCIGQGNHCRFWWYILEETVLCLWTGFLYITFLKADIARAWWKVGLVILLLIILSISLIFLFLLLVFHSYLIMTNQTTFELVRRRRIPYLRGVAGRVHPFSDGVCRNIFRFCCERSGMYRLEPLPTAQELEEKSRPYTCSDCVTCRCC
;
A
#
# COMPACT_ATOMS: atom_id res chain seq x y z
N MET A 1 13.79 -10.47 -21.31
CA MET A 1 14.04 -10.56 -19.85
C MET A 1 13.09 -11.61 -19.30
N GLY A 2 13.60 -12.61 -18.58
CA GLY A 2 12.74 -13.62 -17.94
C GLY A 2 12.04 -13.02 -16.73
N MET A 3 10.77 -13.39 -16.51
CA MET A 3 10.00 -12.99 -15.31
C MET A 3 10.58 -13.57 -14.02
N TYR A 4 11.40 -14.62 -14.13
CA TYR A 4 11.99 -15.36 -13.02
C TYR A 4 13.49 -15.58 -13.26
N PRO A 5 14.29 -15.71 -12.18
CA PRO A 5 15.70 -16.06 -12.30
C PRO A 5 15.89 -17.46 -12.93
N PRO A 6 17.01 -17.68 -13.66
CA PRO A 6 17.35 -18.99 -14.23
C PRO A 6 17.34 -20.09 -13.16
N GLY A 7 16.75 -21.26 -13.47
CA GLY A 7 16.65 -22.40 -12.55
C GLY A 7 15.39 -22.45 -11.69
N THR A 8 14.46 -21.49 -11.84
CA THR A 8 13.14 -21.55 -11.18
C THR A 8 12.27 -22.65 -11.81
N THR A 9 11.76 -23.59 -11.01
CA THR A 9 10.86 -24.65 -11.52
C THR A 9 9.41 -24.16 -11.60
N ILE A 10 8.72 -24.43 -12.71
CA ILE A 10 7.32 -24.04 -12.97
C ILE A 10 6.37 -24.47 -11.82
N ARG A 11 6.63 -25.63 -11.22
CA ARG A 11 5.86 -26.15 -10.08
C ARG A 11 5.85 -25.24 -8.85
N THR A 12 6.89 -24.44 -8.63
CA THR A 12 6.95 -23.51 -7.48
C THR A 12 6.21 -22.20 -7.72
N LEU A 13 5.83 -21.92 -8.97
CA LEU A 13 5.16 -20.70 -9.41
C LEU A 13 3.67 -20.90 -9.68
N THR A 14 3.21 -22.15 -9.75
CA THR A 14 1.81 -22.47 -10.06
C THR A 14 0.95 -22.41 -8.80
N CYS A 15 -0.18 -21.71 -8.86
CA CYS A 15 -1.19 -21.76 -7.81
C CYS A 15 -1.91 -23.10 -7.86
N SER A 16 -1.86 -23.90 -6.79
CA SER A 16 -2.56 -25.19 -6.71
C SER A 16 -4.09 -25.08 -6.71
N TYR A 17 -4.64 -23.93 -6.31
CA TYR A 17 -6.08 -23.69 -6.23
C TYR A 17 -6.65 -23.21 -7.56
N CYS A 18 -6.02 -22.21 -8.17
CA CYS A 18 -6.48 -21.64 -9.43
C CYS A 18 -5.96 -22.37 -10.67
N ASN A 19 -4.96 -23.26 -10.51
CA ASN A 19 -4.26 -23.95 -11.60
C ASN A 19 -3.72 -22.98 -12.68
N ILE A 20 -3.16 -21.85 -12.25
CA ILE A 20 -2.51 -20.85 -13.10
C ILE A 20 -1.09 -20.59 -12.63
N GLU A 21 -0.20 -20.24 -13.56
CA GLU A 21 1.11 -19.70 -13.22
C GLU A 21 0.96 -18.32 -12.60
N GLN A 22 1.45 -18.16 -11.37
CA GLN A 22 1.40 -16.90 -10.65
C GLN A 22 2.56 -16.02 -11.09
N PRO A 23 2.32 -14.89 -11.77
CA PRO A 23 3.38 -13.92 -12.03
C PRO A 23 4.01 -13.45 -10.70
N PRO A 24 5.23 -12.88 -10.76
CA PRO A 24 5.86 -12.28 -9.59
C PRO A 24 4.91 -11.33 -8.85
N ARG A 25 5.03 -11.32 -7.51
CA ARG A 25 4.21 -10.49 -6.61
C ARG A 25 2.70 -10.86 -6.59
N ALA A 26 2.25 -11.86 -7.34
CA ALA A 26 0.88 -12.37 -7.22
C ALA A 26 0.74 -13.38 -6.07
N LYS A 27 -0.45 -13.46 -5.49
CA LYS A 27 -0.79 -14.41 -4.43
C LYS A 27 -2.25 -14.85 -4.53
N HIS A 28 -2.54 -16.10 -4.18
CA HIS A 28 -3.90 -16.58 -3.97
C HIS A 28 -4.43 -16.09 -2.62
N CYS A 29 -5.61 -15.48 -2.62
CA CYS A 29 -6.36 -15.16 -1.41
C CYS A 29 -7.48 -16.19 -1.26
N HIS A 30 -7.46 -16.92 -0.14
CA HIS A 30 -8.47 -17.94 0.15
C HIS A 30 -9.84 -17.31 0.41
N ASP A 31 -9.90 -16.14 1.06
CA ASP A 31 -11.15 -15.46 1.36
C ASP A 31 -11.89 -14.99 0.10
N CYS A 32 -11.15 -14.64 -0.96
CA CYS A 32 -11.72 -14.23 -2.25
C CYS A 32 -11.65 -15.32 -3.33
N ASP A 33 -11.12 -16.50 -3.01
CA ASP A 33 -10.86 -17.63 -3.90
C ASP A 33 -10.28 -17.26 -5.28
N LYS A 34 -9.29 -16.36 -5.28
CA LYS A 34 -8.67 -15.89 -6.53
C LYS A 34 -7.21 -15.49 -6.34
N CYS A 35 -6.45 -15.61 -7.42
CA CYS A 35 -5.12 -15.00 -7.52
C CYS A 35 -5.23 -13.51 -7.78
N VAL A 36 -4.48 -12.73 -7.01
CA VAL A 36 -4.45 -11.26 -7.10
C VAL A 36 -3.03 -10.85 -7.44
N LEU A 37 -2.88 -10.09 -8.51
CA LEU A 37 -1.60 -9.53 -8.94
C LEU A 37 -1.18 -8.38 -8.03
N GLN A 38 0.12 -8.33 -7.71
CA GLN A 38 0.70 -7.38 -6.74
C GLN A 38 -0.14 -7.33 -5.45
N PHE A 39 -0.38 -8.51 -4.88
CA PHE A 39 -1.28 -8.67 -3.74
C PHE A 39 -0.78 -7.86 -2.54
N ASP A 40 -1.64 -6.99 -2.01
CA ASP A 40 -1.36 -6.22 -0.80
C ASP A 40 -1.91 -6.91 0.44
N HIS A 41 -3.22 -7.03 0.53
CA HIS A 41 -3.92 -7.72 1.60
C HIS A 41 -5.36 -8.06 1.19
N HIS A 42 -6.02 -8.92 1.97
CA HIS A 42 -7.47 -9.02 1.97
C HIS A 42 -8.00 -8.00 2.98
N CYS A 43 -8.73 -6.99 2.50
CA CYS A 43 -9.30 -5.97 3.36
C CYS A 43 -10.64 -6.45 3.90
N VAL A 44 -10.67 -6.80 5.19
CA VAL A 44 -11.90 -7.26 5.86
C VAL A 44 -12.98 -6.18 5.89
N TRP A 45 -12.60 -4.90 5.89
CA TRP A 45 -13.53 -3.76 5.91
C TRP A 45 -14.25 -3.57 4.58
N LEU A 46 -13.59 -3.87 3.46
CA LEU A 46 -14.15 -3.75 2.12
C LEU A 46 -14.64 -5.08 1.55
N GLY A 47 -14.42 -6.20 2.25
CA GLY A 47 -14.78 -7.54 1.79
C GLY A 47 -14.09 -7.95 0.48
N THR A 48 -12.93 -7.36 0.16
CA THR A 48 -12.22 -7.63 -1.09
C THR A 48 -10.71 -7.53 -0.93
N CYS A 49 -9.97 -8.18 -1.83
CA CYS A 49 -8.53 -7.98 -1.92
C CYS A 49 -8.17 -6.58 -2.42
N ILE A 50 -7.08 -6.06 -1.85
CA ILE A 50 -6.32 -4.94 -2.37
C ILE A 50 -5.10 -5.48 -3.12
N GLY A 51 -4.92 -5.03 -4.35
CA GLY A 51 -3.80 -5.39 -5.21
C GLY A 51 -3.73 -4.45 -6.41
N GLN A 52 -2.97 -4.80 -7.45
CA GLN A 52 -2.65 -3.87 -8.55
C GLN A 52 -3.86 -3.13 -9.13
N GLY A 53 -5.00 -3.82 -9.32
CA GLY A 53 -6.19 -3.27 -9.98
C GLY A 53 -6.97 -2.25 -9.15
N ASN A 54 -6.76 -2.15 -7.83
CA ASN A 54 -7.51 -1.25 -6.97
C ASN A 54 -6.68 -0.57 -5.86
N HIS A 55 -5.38 -0.84 -5.75
CA HIS A 55 -4.54 -0.29 -4.68
C HIS A 55 -4.54 1.25 -4.67
N CYS A 56 -4.49 1.89 -5.84
CA CYS A 56 -4.61 3.35 -5.95
C CYS A 56 -5.94 3.88 -5.40
N ARG A 57 -7.05 3.25 -5.79
CA ARG A 57 -8.38 3.62 -5.29
C ARG A 57 -8.50 3.41 -3.79
N PHE A 58 -7.88 2.37 -3.25
CA PHE A 58 -7.83 2.12 -1.81
C PHE A 58 -7.08 3.23 -1.05
N TRP A 59 -5.96 3.72 -1.58
CA TRP A 59 -5.26 4.85 -0.97
C TRP A 59 -6.10 6.13 -0.99
N TRP A 60 -6.75 6.44 -2.13
CA TRP A 60 -7.67 7.58 -2.23
C TRP A 60 -8.86 7.45 -1.28
N TYR A 61 -9.42 6.26 -1.14
CA TYR A 61 -10.46 5.98 -0.16
C TYR A 61 -10.02 6.31 1.27
N ILE A 62 -8.82 5.87 1.70
CA ILE A 62 -8.30 6.21 3.03
C ILE A 62 -8.11 7.73 3.18
N LEU A 63 -7.60 8.41 2.15
CA LEU A 63 -7.41 9.86 2.18
C LEU A 63 -8.74 10.60 2.29
N GLU A 64 -9.73 10.23 1.48
CA GLU A 64 -11.07 10.83 1.48
C GLU A 64 -11.77 10.63 2.83
N GLU A 65 -11.73 9.41 3.38
CA GLU A 65 -12.24 9.12 4.74
C GLU A 65 -11.54 9.97 5.80
N THR A 66 -10.22 10.12 5.71
CA THR A 66 -9.45 10.97 6.65
C THR A 66 -9.90 12.44 6.57
N VAL A 67 -10.06 12.97 5.35
CA VAL A 67 -10.52 14.35 5.12
C VAL A 67 -11.96 14.54 5.62
N LEU A 68 -12.84 13.58 5.38
CA LEU A 68 -14.22 13.60 5.84
C LEU A 68 -14.31 13.59 7.38
N CYS A 69 -13.49 12.77 8.05
CA CYS A 69 -13.40 12.77 9.51
C CYS A 69 -12.90 14.10 10.06
N LEU A 70 -11.89 14.72 9.45
CA LEU A 70 -11.40 16.05 9.84
C LEU A 70 -12.47 17.12 9.69
N TRP A 71 -13.18 17.13 8.55
CA TRP A 71 -14.27 18.05 8.30
C TRP A 71 -15.41 17.88 9.32
N THR A 72 -15.80 16.63 9.59
CA THR A 72 -16.84 16.32 10.60
C THR A 72 -16.42 16.78 12.00
N GLY A 73 -15.15 16.59 12.37
CA GLY A 73 -14.61 17.07 13.64
C GLY A 73 -14.66 18.59 13.76
N PHE A 74 -14.32 19.31 12.67
CA PHE A 74 -14.45 20.77 12.61
C PHE A 74 -15.90 21.23 12.82
N LEU A 75 -16.88 20.56 12.20
CA LEU A 75 -18.30 20.87 12.37
C LEU A 75 -18.76 20.64 13.82
N TYR A 76 -18.38 19.53 14.45
CA TYR A 76 -18.71 19.23 15.84
C TYR A 76 -18.10 20.25 16.82
N ILE A 77 -16.84 20.65 16.62
CA ILE A 77 -16.21 21.69 17.44
C ILE A 77 -16.92 23.03 17.27
N THR A 78 -17.30 23.38 16.04
CA THR A 78 -18.03 24.62 15.75
C THR A 78 -19.41 24.61 16.40
N PHE A 79 -20.12 23.48 16.35
CA PHE A 79 -21.40 23.30 17.02
C PHE A 79 -21.27 23.49 18.54
N LEU A 80 -20.27 22.86 19.18
CA LEU A 80 -20.05 23.00 20.63
C LEU A 80 -19.76 24.45 21.04
N LYS A 81 -19.05 25.22 20.21
CA LYS A 81 -18.81 26.65 20.45
C LYS A 81 -20.08 27.50 20.33
N ALA A 82 -20.97 27.14 19.42
CA ALA A 82 -22.18 27.92 19.14
C ALA A 82 -23.37 27.61 20.07
N ASP A 83 -23.50 26.36 20.53
CA ASP A 83 -24.71 25.86 21.23
C ASP A 83 -24.45 25.40 22.68
N ILE A 84 -23.41 25.92 23.34
CA ILE A 84 -22.99 25.48 24.68
C ILE A 84 -24.06 25.71 25.77
N ALA A 85 -25.07 26.54 25.50
CA ALA A 85 -26.00 27.05 26.50
C ALA A 85 -27.40 26.42 26.51
N ARG A 86 -27.77 25.50 25.59
CA ARG A 86 -29.21 25.14 25.41
C ARG A 86 -29.60 23.70 25.73
N ALA A 87 -28.70 22.72 25.66
CA ALA A 87 -29.05 21.33 25.99
C ALA A 87 -27.82 20.48 26.37
N TRP A 88 -27.64 20.23 27.67
CA TRP A 88 -26.52 19.46 28.22
C TRP A 88 -26.40 18.04 27.64
N TRP A 89 -27.52 17.37 27.34
CA TRP A 89 -27.51 16.03 26.75
C TRP A 89 -26.99 16.01 25.31
N LYS A 90 -27.26 17.06 24.51
CA LYS A 90 -26.72 17.20 23.15
C LYS A 90 -25.22 17.42 23.18
N VAL A 91 -24.76 18.27 24.10
CA VAL A 91 -23.33 18.50 24.34
C VAL A 91 -22.64 17.19 24.72
N GLY A 92 -23.21 16.42 25.66
CA GLY A 92 -22.68 15.10 26.05
C GLY A 92 -22.60 14.12 24.88
N LEU A 93 -23.65 14.04 24.05
CA LEU A 93 -23.66 13.20 22.86
C LEU A 93 -22.59 13.61 21.84
N VAL A 94 -22.44 14.91 21.56
CA VAL A 94 -21.43 15.40 20.62
C VAL A 94 -20.01 15.15 21.13
N ILE A 95 -19.76 15.29 22.44
CA ILE A 95 -18.47 14.95 23.05
C ILE A 95 -18.16 13.46 22.86
N LEU A 96 -19.14 12.57 23.11
CA LEU A 96 -18.96 11.13 22.90
C LEU A 96 -18.63 10.82 21.42
N LEU A 97 -19.37 11.42 20.48
CA LEU A 97 -19.12 11.25 19.05
C LEU A 97 -17.74 11.79 18.64
N LEU A 98 -17.30 12.91 19.22
CA LEU A 98 -15.95 13.46 19.00
C LEU A 98 -14.85 12.52 19.49
N ILE A 99 -15.04 11.86 20.63
CA ILE A 99 -14.06 10.89 21.15
C ILE A 99 -13.94 9.70 20.19
N ILE A 100 -15.07 9.14 19.75
CA ILE A 100 -15.10 8.02 18.78
C ILE A 100 -14.43 8.45 17.48
N LEU A 101 -14.81 9.63 16.95
CA LEU A 101 -14.23 10.19 15.74
C LEU A 101 -12.72 10.40 15.86
N SER A 102 -12.24 10.86 17.02
CA SER A 102 -10.82 11.09 17.27
C SER A 102 -10.02 9.78 17.22
N ILE A 103 -10.56 8.71 17.81
CA ILE A 103 -9.93 7.37 17.76
C ILE A 103 -9.89 6.86 16.31
N SER A 104 -11.00 6.98 15.58
CA SER A 104 -11.07 6.61 14.16
C SER A 104 -10.07 7.41 13.32
N LEU A 105 -9.95 8.71 13.57
CA LEU A 105 -9.02 9.58 12.86
C LEU A 105 -7.55 9.21 13.11
N ILE A 106 -7.18 8.86 14.35
CA ILE A 106 -5.82 8.37 14.65
C ILE A 106 -5.53 7.11 13.84
N PHE A 107 -6.47 6.15 13.81
CA PHE A 107 -6.30 4.92 13.05
C PHE A 107 -6.17 5.19 11.54
N LEU A 108 -7.06 6.00 10.97
CA LEU A 108 -7.04 6.36 9.54
C LEU A 108 -5.75 7.10 9.16
N PHE A 109 -5.30 8.04 9.99
CA PHE A 109 -4.06 8.78 9.74
C PHE A 109 -2.83 7.88 9.74
N LEU A 110 -2.71 6.97 10.72
CA LEU A 110 -1.61 6.00 10.75
C LEU A 110 -1.64 5.06 9.53
N LEU A 111 -2.84 4.61 9.14
CA LEU A 111 -3.03 3.79 7.95
C LEU A 111 -2.64 4.54 6.67
N LEU A 112 -3.02 5.82 6.56
CA LEU A 112 -2.67 6.69 5.43
C LEU A 112 -1.16 6.87 5.33
N VAL A 113 -0.48 7.19 6.44
CA VAL A 113 0.98 7.33 6.47
C VAL A 113 1.67 6.02 6.09
N PHE A 114 1.18 4.90 6.62
CA PHE A 114 1.72 3.58 6.31
C PHE A 114 1.60 3.22 4.82
N HIS A 115 0.41 3.34 4.23
CA HIS A 115 0.23 3.04 2.81
C HIS A 115 0.96 4.06 1.91
N SER A 116 1.08 5.32 2.34
CA SER A 116 1.91 6.30 1.63
C SER A 116 3.38 5.86 1.59
N TYR A 117 3.93 5.37 2.70
CA TYR A 117 5.28 4.81 2.75
C TYR A 117 5.45 3.62 1.79
N LEU A 118 4.50 2.70 1.77
CA LEU A 118 4.51 1.55 0.87
C LEU A 118 4.52 1.97 -0.61
N ILE A 119 3.69 2.95 -0.98
CA ILE A 119 3.64 3.49 -2.34
C ILE A 119 4.96 4.17 -2.70
N MET A 120 5.48 5.05 -1.84
CA MET A 120 6.74 5.75 -2.08
C MET A 120 7.92 4.80 -2.25
N THR A 121 7.85 3.59 -1.68
CA THR A 121 8.91 2.57 -1.78
C THR A 121 8.56 1.41 -2.73
N ASN A 122 7.43 1.48 -3.46
CA ASN A 122 6.88 0.43 -4.33
C ASN A 122 6.88 -0.96 -3.69
N GLN A 123 6.34 -1.04 -2.47
CA GLN A 123 6.15 -2.28 -1.74
C GLN A 123 4.67 -2.50 -1.45
N THR A 124 4.30 -3.75 -1.26
CA THR A 124 3.00 -4.12 -0.69
C THR A 124 3.13 -4.45 0.80
N THR A 125 2.02 -4.37 1.54
CA THR A 125 1.93 -4.83 2.93
C THR A 125 2.36 -6.28 3.05
N PHE A 126 1.93 -7.14 2.12
CA PHE A 126 2.35 -8.54 2.05
C PHE A 126 3.86 -8.69 1.91
N GLU A 127 4.49 -7.94 1.00
CA GLU A 127 5.94 -7.99 0.80
C GLU A 127 6.72 -7.52 2.02
N LEU A 128 6.26 -6.46 2.68
CA LEU A 128 6.89 -5.95 3.89
C LEU A 128 6.78 -6.97 5.04
N VAL A 129 5.57 -7.47 5.32
CA VAL A 129 5.30 -8.35 6.48
C VAL A 129 5.84 -9.76 6.26
N ARG A 130 5.75 -10.30 5.05
CA ARG A 130 6.15 -11.68 4.72
C ARG A 130 7.50 -11.78 4.02
N ARG A 131 8.29 -10.70 4.02
CA ARG A 131 9.58 -10.57 3.33
C ARG A 131 10.47 -11.81 3.40
N ARG A 132 10.69 -12.37 4.60
CA ARG A 132 11.56 -13.54 4.83
C ARG A 132 11.04 -14.83 4.18
N ARG A 133 9.72 -14.94 3.97
CA ARG A 133 9.07 -16.12 3.39
C ARG A 133 9.03 -16.06 1.87
N ILE A 134 9.00 -14.86 1.29
CA ILE A 134 8.93 -14.63 -0.15
C ILE A 134 10.29 -14.95 -0.80
N PRO A 135 10.37 -15.92 -1.74
CA PRO A 135 11.65 -16.39 -2.29
C PRO A 135 12.52 -15.28 -2.88
N TYR A 136 11.94 -14.37 -3.68
CA TYR A 136 12.69 -13.30 -4.35
C TYR A 136 13.08 -12.12 -3.43
N LEU A 137 12.55 -12.07 -2.19
CA LEU A 137 12.94 -11.08 -1.18
C LEU A 137 13.83 -11.69 -0.08
N ARG A 138 13.97 -13.01 -0.07
CA ARG A 138 14.79 -13.72 0.92
C ARG A 138 16.25 -13.39 0.68
N GLY A 139 16.93 -12.88 1.71
CA GLY A 139 18.33 -12.46 1.63
C GLY A 139 18.55 -11.03 1.15
N VAL A 140 17.51 -10.34 0.66
CA VAL A 140 17.60 -8.91 0.32
C VAL A 140 17.57 -8.07 1.58
N ALA A 141 18.61 -7.25 1.81
CA ALA A 141 18.75 -6.39 2.98
C ALA A 141 17.51 -5.50 3.20
N GLY A 142 17.07 -5.35 4.46
CA GLY A 142 15.82 -4.66 4.82
C GLY A 142 15.68 -3.24 4.28
N ARG A 143 16.80 -2.51 4.17
CA ARG A 143 16.90 -1.15 3.64
C ARG A 143 16.77 -1.03 2.12
N VAL A 144 16.86 -2.14 1.39
CA VAL A 144 16.77 -2.16 -0.08
C VAL A 144 15.30 -2.36 -0.47
N HIS A 145 14.83 -1.53 -1.38
CA HIS A 145 13.48 -1.55 -1.95
C HIS A 145 13.54 -2.00 -3.41
N PRO A 146 13.41 -3.31 -3.70
CA PRO A 146 13.76 -3.89 -5.01
C PRO A 146 13.00 -3.29 -6.20
N PHE A 147 11.71 -2.98 -6.01
CA PHE A 147 10.84 -2.46 -7.06
C PHE A 147 10.74 -0.93 -7.06
N SER A 148 11.43 -0.23 -6.14
CA SER A 148 11.39 1.23 -6.09
C SER A 148 12.22 1.83 -7.21
N ASP A 149 11.62 2.69 -8.04
CA ASP A 149 12.31 3.44 -9.10
C ASP A 149 12.38 4.95 -8.78
N GLY A 150 12.32 5.28 -7.50
CA GLY A 150 12.25 6.64 -6.98
C GLY A 150 10.83 7.08 -6.59
N VAL A 151 10.71 7.96 -5.59
CA VAL A 151 9.44 8.40 -4.99
C VAL A 151 8.45 8.96 -6.01
N CYS A 152 8.84 9.95 -6.81
CA CYS A 152 8.02 10.57 -7.84
C CYS A 152 7.56 9.56 -8.89
N ARG A 153 8.48 8.69 -9.34
CA ARG A 153 8.15 7.67 -10.35
C ARG A 153 7.21 6.62 -9.81
N ASN A 154 7.40 6.20 -8.56
CA ASN A 154 6.53 5.26 -7.88
C ASN A 154 5.11 5.83 -7.74
N ILE A 155 4.98 7.09 -7.27
CA ILE A 155 3.68 7.77 -7.14
C ILE A 155 3.00 7.93 -8.51
N PHE A 156 3.73 8.37 -9.53
CA PHE A 156 3.20 8.52 -10.88
C PHE A 156 2.70 7.20 -11.44
N ARG A 157 3.47 6.11 -11.31
CA ARG A 157 3.04 4.78 -11.78
C ARG A 157 1.86 4.25 -10.99
N PHE A 158 1.80 4.53 -9.69
CA PHE A 158 0.73 4.07 -8.83
C PHE A 158 -0.63 4.71 -9.18
N CYS A 159 -0.66 6.03 -9.45
CA CYS A 159 -1.92 6.76 -9.69
C CYS A 159 -2.24 7.03 -11.16
N CYS A 160 -1.24 7.20 -12.02
CA CYS A 160 -1.40 7.80 -13.35
C CYS A 160 -1.09 6.84 -14.51
N GLU A 161 -0.41 5.72 -14.27
CA GLU A 161 -0.16 4.72 -15.32
C GLU A 161 -1.50 4.04 -15.65
N ARG A 162 -2.12 4.47 -16.76
CA ARG A 162 -3.41 3.97 -17.24
C ARG A 162 -3.32 2.45 -17.41
N SER A 163 -4.13 1.73 -16.64
CA SER A 163 -4.27 0.28 -16.61
C SER A 163 -4.98 -0.22 -17.88
N GLY A 164 -4.30 -0.11 -19.03
CA GLY A 164 -4.75 -0.75 -20.27
C GLY A 164 -4.52 -2.26 -20.26
N MET A 165 -3.52 -2.72 -19.50
CA MET A 165 -3.25 -4.13 -19.21
C MET A 165 -2.62 -4.23 -17.82
N TYR A 166 -2.94 -5.29 -17.07
CA TYR A 166 -2.21 -5.67 -15.86
C TYR A 166 -0.70 -5.72 -16.16
N ARG A 167 0.08 -4.80 -15.61
CA ARG A 167 1.51 -4.73 -15.86
C ARG A 167 2.21 -5.81 -15.04
N LEU A 168 2.75 -6.79 -15.74
CA LEU A 168 3.61 -7.81 -15.16
C LEU A 168 5.02 -7.22 -14.99
N GLU A 169 5.42 -6.96 -13.75
CA GLU A 169 6.75 -6.44 -13.43
C GLU A 169 7.73 -7.62 -13.25
N PRO A 170 8.85 -7.65 -13.99
CA PRO A 170 9.86 -8.67 -13.81
C PRO A 170 10.58 -8.52 -12.45
N LEU A 171 11.15 -9.61 -11.94
CA LEU A 171 11.98 -9.55 -10.74
C LEU A 171 13.29 -8.80 -11.02
N PRO A 172 13.76 -7.94 -10.09
CA PRO A 172 15.06 -7.30 -10.20
C PRO A 172 16.20 -8.31 -10.25
N THR A 173 17.17 -8.05 -11.11
CA THR A 173 18.42 -8.81 -11.23
C THR A 173 19.30 -8.62 -10.00
N ALA A 174 20.24 -9.55 -9.78
CA ALA A 174 21.22 -9.43 -8.70
C ALA A 174 22.04 -8.13 -8.78
N GLN A 175 22.40 -7.71 -10.00
CA GLN A 175 23.12 -6.47 -10.26
C GLN A 175 22.29 -5.23 -9.89
N GLU A 176 21.00 -5.19 -10.25
CA GLU A 176 20.11 -4.10 -9.85
C GLU A 176 19.92 -4.03 -8.33
N LEU A 177 19.84 -5.18 -7.66
CA LEU A 177 19.76 -5.24 -6.20
C LEU A 177 21.05 -4.73 -5.54
N GLU A 178 22.20 -5.10 -6.07
CA GLU A 178 23.51 -4.62 -5.61
C GLU A 178 23.62 -3.11 -5.81
N GLU A 179 23.21 -2.61 -6.98
CA GLU A 179 23.18 -1.17 -7.26
C GLU A 179 22.24 -0.44 -6.29
N LYS A 180 21.03 -0.95 -6.04
CA LYS A 180 20.09 -0.38 -5.07
C LYS A 180 20.57 -0.49 -3.62
N SER A 181 21.57 -1.32 -3.34
CA SER A 181 22.18 -1.43 -2.01
C SER A 181 23.28 -0.39 -1.74
N ARG A 182 23.78 0.27 -2.80
CA ARG A 182 24.85 1.28 -2.68
C ARG A 182 24.33 2.56 -2.00
N PRO A 183 25.13 3.22 -1.16
CA PRO A 183 24.75 4.50 -0.54
C PRO A 183 24.44 5.57 -1.59
N TYR A 184 23.53 6.48 -1.25
CA TYR A 184 23.27 7.66 -2.07
C TYR A 184 24.44 8.65 -2.00
N THR A 185 24.66 9.32 -3.13
CA THR A 185 25.67 10.35 -3.35
C THR A 185 25.00 11.65 -3.80
N CYS A 186 25.71 12.78 -3.75
CA CYS A 186 25.16 14.06 -4.22
C CYS A 186 24.74 14.02 -5.71
N SER A 187 25.39 13.19 -6.53
CA SER A 187 25.05 12.99 -7.94
C SER A 187 23.69 12.27 -8.12
N ASP A 188 23.28 11.45 -7.16
CA ASP A 188 22.00 10.74 -7.20
C ASP A 188 20.79 11.68 -7.03
N CYS A 189 20.97 12.81 -6.34
CA CYS A 189 19.97 13.88 -6.28
C CYS A 189 19.82 14.60 -7.64
N VAL A 190 20.93 14.82 -8.34
CA VAL A 190 20.94 15.50 -9.66
C VAL A 190 20.36 14.61 -10.76
N THR A 191 20.57 13.30 -10.66
CA THR A 191 20.05 12.31 -11.64
C THR A 191 18.64 11.82 -11.29
N CYS A 192 18.00 12.39 -10.27
CA CYS A 192 16.72 11.95 -9.73
C CYS A 192 16.71 10.46 -9.40
N ARG A 193 17.84 9.84 -9.08
CA ARG A 193 17.86 8.43 -8.67
C ARG A 193 17.21 8.25 -7.29
N CYS A 194 17.22 9.31 -6.47
CA CYS A 194 16.47 9.37 -5.21
C CYS A 194 14.96 9.60 -5.42
N CYS A 195 14.52 9.97 -6.63
CA CYS A 195 13.19 10.52 -6.94
C CYS A 195 12.45 9.76 -8.06
#